data_AF-A0A8D8CZ54-F1
#
_entry.id   AF-A0A8D8CZ54-F1
#
_cell.length_a   1.000
_cell.length_b   1.000
_cell.length_c   1.000
_cell.angle_alpha   90.00
_cell.angle_beta   90.00
_cell.angle_gamma   90.00
#
_symmetry.space_group_name_H-M   'P 1'
#
loop_
_entity.id
_entity.type
_entity.pdbx_description
1 polymer ?
#
loop_
_entity_poly.entity_id
_entity_poly.type
_entity_poly.pdbx_seq_one_letter_code
_entity_poly.pdbx_strand_id
1 'polypeptide(L)'
;VTEVIRDAYESAKMLCEQNYLGSPELELREINAKNKSKPIEISYVPSHLYHMVFELFKNAMRATIENHETSSTLPPIKVMVALGGEDLSIKISDRGGGVPCRKIERLFSYMYSTAP
;
A
#
# COMPACT_ATOMS: atom_id res chain seq x y z
N VAL A 1 11.30 -8.03 5.21
CA VAL A 1 10.35 -7.40 4.26
C VAL A 1 9.28 -6.60 4.98
N THR A 2 8.67 -7.18 6.01
CA THR A 2 7.57 -6.57 6.75
C THR A 2 7.91 -5.28 7.47
N GLU A 3 9.11 -5.17 8.06
CA GLU A 3 9.57 -3.91 8.67
C GLU A 3 9.58 -2.75 7.65
N VAL A 4 10.13 -2.98 6.45
CA VAL A 4 10.14 -1.95 5.38
C VAL A 4 8.72 -1.51 4.99
N ILE A 5 7.75 -2.44 4.98
CA ILE A 5 6.34 -2.12 4.70
C ILE A 5 5.74 -1.29 5.83
N ARG A 6 6.04 -1.63 7.10
CA ARG A 6 5.58 -0.87 8.26
C ARG A 6 6.16 0.55 8.27
N ASP A 7 7.46 0.69 8.03
CA ASP A 7 8.11 2.01 7.96
C ASP A 7 7.50 2.90 6.87
N ALA A 8 7.25 2.33 5.69
CA ALA A 8 6.59 3.02 4.59
C ALA A 8 5.14 3.40 4.93
N TYR A 9 4.40 2.52 5.60
CA TYR A 9 3.04 2.79 6.06
C TYR A 9 3.00 3.92 7.09
N GLU A 10 3.86 3.89 8.12
CA GLU A 10 3.90 4.94 9.15
C GLU A 10 4.25 6.30 8.55
N SER A 11 5.20 6.33 7.62
CA SER A 11 5.57 7.57 6.90
C SER A 11 4.39 8.12 6.08
N ALA A 12 3.67 7.25 5.36
CA ALA A 12 2.48 7.64 4.59
C ALA A 12 1.32 8.06 5.51
N LYS A 13 1.14 7.37 6.65
CA LYS A 13 0.13 7.67 7.67
C LYS A 13 0.33 9.07 8.24
N MET A 14 1.55 9.43 8.61
CA MET A 14 1.88 10.77 9.09
C MET A 14 1.51 11.86 8.07
N LEU A 15 1.85 11.67 6.80
CA LEU A 15 1.48 12.62 5.73
C LEU A 15 -0.03 12.67 5.51
N CYS A 16 -0.71 11.53 5.63
CA CYS A 16 -2.14 11.44 5.48
C CYS A 16 -2.87 12.21 6.60
N GLU A 17 -2.47 11.99 7.85
CA GLU A 17 -3.04 12.66 9.02
C GLU A 17 -2.80 14.18 8.99
N GLN A 18 -1.64 14.61 8.52
CA GLN A 18 -1.35 16.04 8.33
C GLN A 18 -2.28 16.71 7.31
N ASN A 19 -2.68 16.01 6.25
CA ASN A 19 -3.49 16.57 5.17
C ASN A 19 -5.01 16.36 5.36
N TYR A 20 -5.41 15.28 6.01
CA TYR A 20 -6.81 14.82 6.08
C TYR A 20 -7.34 14.65 7.51
N LEU A 21 -6.52 14.89 8.55
CA LEU A 21 -6.87 14.72 9.96
C LEU A 21 -7.34 13.31 10.35
N GLY A 22 -7.00 12.31 9.54
CA GLY A 22 -7.31 10.90 9.75
C GLY A 22 -6.55 10.00 8.79
N SER A 23 -6.52 8.70 9.08
CA SER A 23 -5.84 7.69 8.26
C SER A 23 -6.50 6.31 8.41
N PRO A 24 -6.52 5.48 7.36
CA PRO A 24 -6.99 4.09 7.47
C PRO A 24 -5.92 3.23 8.15
N GLU A 25 -6.36 2.29 9.00
CA GLU A 25 -5.48 1.35 9.70
C GLU A 25 -4.85 0.29 8.77
N LEU A 26 -3.75 -0.33 9.21
CA LEU A 26 -3.04 -1.39 8.48
C LEU A 26 -3.45 -2.79 8.95
N GLU A 27 -3.90 -3.63 8.02
CA GLU A 27 -4.06 -5.08 8.24
C GLU A 27 -3.00 -5.85 7.44
N LEU A 28 -1.91 -6.27 8.09
CA LEU A 28 -0.81 -6.97 7.43
C LEU A 28 -0.88 -8.49 7.66
N ARG A 29 -0.76 -9.27 6.60
CA ARG A 29 -0.70 -10.74 6.63
C ARG A 29 0.49 -11.26 5.84
N GLU A 30 1.18 -12.25 6.42
CA GLU A 30 2.29 -12.96 5.78
C GLU A 30 1.87 -14.41 5.42
N ILE A 31 2.27 -14.87 4.24
CA ILE A 31 2.06 -16.24 3.77
C ILE A 31 3.40 -16.76 3.22
N ASN A 32 4.13 -17.49 4.05
CA ASN A 32 5.39 -18.12 3.64
C ASN A 32 5.13 -19.57 3.23
N ALA A 33 5.03 -19.83 1.91
CA ALA A 33 4.78 -21.17 1.39
C ALA A 33 5.98 -22.11 1.58
N LYS A 34 7.21 -21.55 1.66
CA LYS A 34 8.44 -22.32 1.91
C LYS A 34 8.55 -22.75 3.37
N ASN A 35 8.19 -21.86 4.31
CA ASN A 35 8.22 -22.16 5.74
C ASN A 35 7.24 -21.29 6.53
N LYS A 36 6.10 -21.88 6.94
CA LYS A 36 5.00 -21.17 7.61
C LYS A 36 5.36 -20.54 8.97
N SER A 37 6.43 -20.98 9.64
CA SER A 37 6.83 -20.47 10.96
C SER A 37 7.96 -19.45 10.89
N LYS A 38 8.50 -19.16 9.69
CA LYS A 38 9.57 -18.18 9.52
C LYS A 38 9.06 -16.90 8.87
N PRO A 39 9.55 -15.73 9.31
CA PRO A 39 9.28 -14.47 8.63
C PRO A 39 9.79 -14.50 7.20
N ILE A 40 9.19 -13.68 6.34
CA ILE A 40 9.59 -13.55 4.94
C ILE A 40 10.82 -12.64 4.81
N GLU A 41 11.91 -13.22 4.31
CA GLU A 41 13.19 -12.55 4.06
C GLU A 41 13.63 -12.76 2.61
N ILE A 42 14.18 -11.71 1.99
CA ILE A 42 14.76 -11.74 0.64
C ILE A 42 16.01 -10.87 0.61
N SER A 43 16.92 -11.17 -0.32
CA SER A 43 18.04 -10.28 -0.65
C SER A 43 17.55 -9.19 -1.61
N TYR A 44 17.41 -7.96 -1.12
CA TYR A 44 16.90 -6.83 -1.89
C TYR A 44 17.39 -5.50 -1.33
N VAL A 45 17.33 -4.43 -2.14
CA VAL A 45 17.67 -3.07 -1.71
C VAL A 45 16.49 -2.48 -0.93
N PRO A 46 16.61 -2.23 0.39
CA PRO A 46 15.46 -1.83 1.20
C PRO A 46 14.81 -0.51 0.75
N SER A 47 15.61 0.46 0.29
CA SER A 47 15.11 1.77 -0.15
C SER A 47 14.23 1.69 -1.40
N HIS A 48 14.52 0.77 -2.33
CA HIS A 48 13.68 0.57 -3.52
C HIS A 48 12.29 0.04 -3.12
N LEU A 49 12.26 -0.96 -2.23
CA LEU A 49 11.01 -1.51 -1.72
C LEU A 49 10.21 -0.47 -0.94
N TYR A 50 10.89 0.29 -0.07
CA TYR A 50 10.28 1.39 0.68
C TYR A 50 9.59 2.38 -0.26
N HIS A 51 10.30 2.85 -1.30
CA HIS A 51 9.76 3.85 -2.23
C HIS A 51 8.51 3.34 -2.97
N MET A 52 8.56 2.11 -3.49
CA MET A 52 7.39 1.51 -4.17
C MET A 52 6.18 1.42 -3.25
N VAL A 53 6.38 0.92 -2.03
CA VAL A 53 5.28 0.68 -1.08
C VAL A 53 4.75 1.99 -0.50
N PHE A 54 5.61 2.97 -0.25
CA PHE A 54 5.24 4.30 0.23
C PHE A 54 4.33 5.04 -0.77
N GLU A 55 4.68 5.06 -2.05
CA GLU A 55 3.86 5.68 -3.09
C GLU A 55 2.49 5.00 -3.23
N LEU A 56 2.46 3.66 -3.15
CA LEU A 56 1.20 2.92 -3.15
C LEU A 56 0.34 3.21 -1.92
N PHE A 57 0.93 3.34 -0.73
CA PHE A 57 0.18 3.70 0.48
C PHE A 57 -0.41 5.10 0.39
N LYS A 58 0.32 6.11 -0.09
CA LYS A 58 -0.23 7.46 -0.29
C LYS A 58 -1.48 7.43 -1.18
N ASN A 59 -1.41 6.71 -2.30
CA ASN A 59 -2.53 6.58 -3.23
C ASN A 59 -3.73 5.86 -2.59
N ALA A 60 -3.48 4.73 -1.92
CA ALA A 60 -4.51 3.94 -1.24
C ALA A 60 -5.20 4.72 -0.11
N MET A 61 -4.42 5.43 0.72
CA MET A 61 -4.93 6.25 1.81
C MET A 61 -5.80 7.40 1.30
N ARG A 62 -5.28 8.17 0.32
CA ARG A 62 -6.02 9.25 -0.32
C ARG A 62 -7.35 8.77 -0.89
N ALA A 63 -7.33 7.72 -1.72
CA ALA A 63 -8.54 7.17 -2.32
C ALA A 63 -9.54 6.68 -1.26
N THR A 64 -9.05 6.05 -0.18
CA THR A 64 -9.92 5.56 0.90
C THR A 64 -10.60 6.70 1.63
N ILE A 65 -9.89 7.78 1.95
CA ILE A 65 -10.45 8.94 2.65
C ILE A 65 -11.42 9.71 1.77
N GLU A 66 -11.02 10.08 0.55
CA GLU A 66 -11.86 10.83 -0.38
C GLU A 66 -13.17 10.08 -0.71
N ASN A 67 -13.14 8.74 -0.72
CA ASN A 67 -14.34 7.93 -0.93
C ASN A 67 -15.22 7.74 0.32
N HIS A 68 -14.73 8.09 1.52
CA HIS A 68 -15.41 7.89 2.80
C HIS A 68 -15.53 9.17 3.63
N GLU A 69 -15.51 10.36 3.01
CA GLU A 69 -15.55 11.66 3.70
C GLU A 69 -16.70 11.80 4.70
N THR A 70 -17.85 11.18 4.43
CA THR A 70 -19.04 11.23 5.31
C THR A 70 -19.10 10.08 6.32
N SER A 71 -18.17 9.13 6.27
CA SER A 71 -18.12 7.99 7.18
C SER A 71 -17.32 8.35 8.42
N SER A 72 -17.81 7.93 9.59
CA SER A 72 -17.06 8.03 10.85
C SER A 72 -15.93 7.02 10.97
N THR A 73 -15.88 6.03 10.07
CA THR A 73 -14.89 4.95 10.10
C THR A 73 -14.30 4.71 8.72
N LEU A 74 -12.99 4.49 8.67
CA LEU A 74 -12.25 4.19 7.45
C LEU A 74 -11.97 2.69 7.37
N PRO A 75 -12.20 2.04 6.21
CA PRO A 75 -11.81 0.65 6.04
C PRO A 75 -10.28 0.53 6.04
N PRO A 76 -9.72 -0.52 6.68
CA PRO A 76 -8.27 -0.70 6.75
C PRO A 76 -7.68 -1.05 5.38
N ILE A 77 -6.45 -0.62 5.14
CA ILE A 77 -5.64 -1.05 4.00
C ILE A 77 -5.08 -2.43 4.34
N LYS A 78 -5.38 -3.42 3.49
CA LYS A 78 -4.93 -4.79 3.68
C LYS A 78 -3.68 -5.04 2.86
N VAL A 79 -2.62 -5.53 3.51
CA VAL A 79 -1.39 -5.92 2.85
C VAL A 79 -1.15 -7.41 3.02
N MET A 80 -0.91 -8.09 1.91
CA MET A 80 -0.55 -9.50 1.87
C MET A 80 0.85 -9.65 1.30
N VAL A 81 1.75 -10.23 2.09
CA VAL A 81 3.11 -10.59 1.67
C VAL A 81 3.15 -12.11 1.52
N ALA A 82 3.32 -12.60 0.29
CA ALA A 82 3.35 -14.03 0.00
C ALA A 82 4.69 -14.41 -0.62
N LEU A 83 5.37 -15.38 -0.02
CA LEU A 83 6.59 -15.98 -0.55
C LEU A 83 6.26 -17.36 -1.13
N GLY A 84 6.36 -17.49 -2.44
CA GLY A 84 6.21 -18.73 -3.20
C GLY A 84 7.53 -19.47 -3.38
N GLY A 85 7.56 -20.39 -4.36
CA GLY A 85 8.78 -21.10 -4.76
C GLY A 85 9.83 -20.15 -5.37
N GLU A 86 9.38 -19.28 -6.26
CA GLU A 86 10.23 -18.34 -7.02
C GLU A 86 9.89 -16.89 -6.71
N ASP A 87 8.60 -16.58 -6.53
CA ASP A 87 8.12 -15.21 -6.39
C ASP A 87 7.98 -14.74 -4.95
N LEU A 88 8.25 -13.44 -4.73
CA LEU A 88 7.72 -12.67 -3.62
C LEU A 88 6.63 -11.73 -4.15
N SER A 89 5.40 -11.91 -3.68
CA SER A 89 4.27 -11.06 -4.03
C SER A 89 3.86 -10.18 -2.85
N ILE A 90 3.76 -8.87 -3.08
CA ILE A 90 3.22 -7.92 -2.13
C ILE A 90 1.95 -7.33 -2.75
N LYS A 91 0.81 -7.59 -2.12
CA LYS A 91 -0.49 -7.08 -2.56
C LYS A 91 -1.03 -6.09 -1.54
N ILE A 92 -1.23 -4.84 -1.97
CA ILE A 92 -1.88 -3.78 -1.20
C ILE A 92 -3.32 -3.67 -1.71
N SER A 93 -4.30 -3.66 -0.81
CA SER A 93 -5.72 -3.62 -1.15
C SER A 93 -6.43 -2.59 -0.29
N ASP A 94 -6.98 -1.58 -0.94
CA ASP A 94 -7.82 -0.55 -0.34
C ASP A 94 -9.31 -0.74 -0.69
N ARG A 95 -10.15 0.15 -0.17
CA ARG A 95 -11.57 0.26 -0.54
C ARG A 95 -11.91 1.68 -1.01
N GLY A 96 -11.01 2.36 -1.71
CA GLY A 96 -11.13 3.74 -2.15
C GLY A 96 -11.96 3.98 -3.42
N GLY A 97 -12.96 3.14 -3.70
CA GLY A 97 -13.85 3.30 -4.86
C GLY A 97 -13.29 2.82 -6.21
N GLY A 98 -11.98 2.61 -6.32
CA GLY A 98 -11.33 2.01 -7.49
C GLY A 98 -11.23 2.94 -8.71
N VAL A 99 -10.73 2.40 -9.82
CA VAL A 99 -10.51 3.16 -11.06
C VAL A 99 -11.17 2.43 -12.23
N PRO A 100 -11.95 3.12 -13.10
CA PRO A 100 -12.49 2.51 -14.30
C PRO A 100 -11.40 1.90 -15.19
N CYS A 101 -11.61 0.69 -15.71
CA CYS A 101 -10.61 -0.07 -16.47
C CYS A 101 -9.95 0.77 -17.58
N ARG A 102 -10.73 1.56 -18.33
CA ARG A 102 -10.24 2.47 -19.40
C ARG A 102 -9.21 3.52 -18.96
N LYS A 103 -9.06 3.78 -17.66
CA LYS A 103 -8.11 4.76 -17.10
C LYS A 103 -6.85 4.11 -16.54
N ILE A 104 -6.79 2.78 -16.39
CA ILE A 104 -5.68 2.08 -15.71
C ILE A 104 -4.35 2.33 -16.42
N GLU A 105 -4.28 2.19 -17.75
CA GLU A 105 -3.04 2.44 -18.50
C GLU A 105 -2.53 3.87 -18.35
N ARG A 106 -3.44 4.83 -18.18
CA ARG A 106 -3.07 6.23 -18.03
C ARG A 106 -2.40 6.53 -16.69
N LEU A 107 -2.62 5.72 -15.65
CA LEU A 107 -1.99 5.90 -14.34
C LEU A 107 -0.46 5.79 -14.39
N PHE A 108 0.07 5.07 -15.39
CA PHE A 108 1.50 4.90 -15.60
C PHE A 108 2.09 5.91 -16.60
N SER A 109 1.27 6.82 -17.15
CA SER A 109 1.74 7.84 -18.07
C SER A 109 2.29 9.05 -17.30
N TYR A 110 3.55 9.39 -17.56
CA TYR A 110 4.23 10.56 -16.98
C TYR A 110 3.48 11.88 -17.20
N MET A 111 2.62 11.99 -18.22
CA MET A 111 1.91 13.23 -18.57
C MET A 111 0.46 13.28 -18.05
N TYR A 112 -0.02 12.21 -17.39
CA TYR A 112 -1.43 12.10 -17.01
C TYR A 112 -1.68 12.51 -15.56
N SER A 113 -0.87 12.01 -14.62
CA SER A 113 -0.93 12.42 -13.21
C SER A 113 0.23 13.36 -12.88
N THR A 114 0.34 14.46 -13.60
CA THR A 114 1.16 15.60 -13.17
C THR A 114 0.28 16.53 -12.37
N ALA A 115 0.10 16.21 -11.08
CA ALA A 115 -0.13 17.24 -10.08
C ALA A 115 1.25 17.59 -9.47
N PRO A 116 1.58 18.88 -9.33
CA PRO A 116 2.90 19.36 -8.90
C PRO A 116 3.26 18.98 -7.46
#